data_AF-A0A8S3PMX9-F1
#
_entry.id   AF-A0A8S3PMX9-F1
#
_cell.length_a   1.000
_cell.length_b   1.000
_cell.length_c   1.000
_cell.angle_alpha   90.00
_cell.angle_beta   90.00
_cell.angle_gamma   90.00
#
_symmetry.space_group_name_H-M   'P 1'
#
loop_
_entity.id
_entity.type
_entity.pdbx_description
1 polymer ?
#
loop_
_entity_poly.entity_id
_entity_poly.type
_entity_poly.pdbx_seq_one_letter_code
_entity_poly.pdbx_strand_id
1 'polypeptide(L)'
;MATLVEEEENYIRLALLLKGVSPRAVRNFFDKEFPPTYLPSTLNKNYNTLYDLFKKRILNQAQWNLLFPKNGVPDSKTFDVTLMICLIRNLTSVTPPINGFDKLPLPAVSRLGGVPMNQECQELKVKILDQSNQEIMLEIKQSQEEMKELRRTMDIENSTIRENLRDLQDSHSTLQTEHSSTTKNLIDLKDSHSTLQIEHSKVTEILKDPIPWNIREQINEELENWKKMTKHL
;
A
#
# COMPACT_ATOMS: atom_id res chain seq x y z
N MET A 1 9.83 -7.35 -29.73
CA MET A 1 10.86 -6.62 -28.97
C MET A 1 11.61 -5.75 -29.96
N ALA A 2 11.60 -4.43 -29.79
CA ALA A 2 12.33 -3.53 -30.68
C ALA A 2 13.84 -3.67 -30.41
N THR A 3 14.62 -3.97 -31.46
CA THR A 3 16.07 -4.01 -31.40
C THR A 3 16.61 -2.58 -31.36
N LEU A 4 17.19 -2.20 -30.23
CA LEU A 4 17.95 -0.95 -30.10
C LEU A 4 19.13 -0.99 -31.07
N VAL A 5 19.50 0.16 -31.62
CA VAL A 5 20.71 0.28 -32.45
C VAL A 5 21.93 -0.05 -31.58
N GLU A 6 22.97 -0.66 -32.14
CA GLU A 6 24.17 -1.07 -31.39
C GLU A 6 24.74 0.05 -30.49
N GLU A 7 24.67 1.30 -30.96
CA GLU A 7 25.07 2.49 -30.21
C GLU A 7 24.22 2.74 -28.97
N GLU A 8 22.90 2.54 -29.04
CA GLU A 8 21.98 2.70 -27.91
C GLU A 8 22.22 1.60 -26.87
N GLU A 9 22.46 0.37 -27.31
CA GLU A 9 22.81 -0.73 -26.41
C GLU A 9 24.16 -0.46 -25.72
N ASN A 10 25.17 0.00 -26.46
CA ASN A 10 26.47 0.37 -25.91
C ASN A 10 26.36 1.55 -24.93
N TYR A 11 25.51 2.54 -25.23
CA TYR A 11 25.22 3.64 -24.31
C TYR A 11 24.60 3.15 -23.01
N ILE A 12 23.59 2.28 -23.07
CA ILE A 12 22.95 1.71 -21.88
C ILE A 12 23.96 0.89 -21.06
N ARG A 13 24.76 0.04 -21.72
CA ARG A 13 25.82 -0.74 -21.06
C ARG A 13 26.83 0.18 -20.37
N LEU A 14 27.28 1.24 -21.04
CA LEU A 14 28.20 2.22 -20.47
C LEU A 14 27.59 2.95 -19.27
N ALA A 15 26.32 3.39 -19.37
CA ALA A 15 25.62 4.05 -18.28
C ALA A 15 25.46 3.13 -17.05
N LEU A 16 25.15 1.85 -17.27
CA LEU A 16 25.06 0.86 -16.20
C LEU A 16 26.43 0.57 -15.56
N LEU A 17 27.50 0.52 -16.35
CA LEU A 17 28.87 0.38 -15.83
C LEU A 17 29.26 1.60 -14.98
N LEU A 18 28.98 2.81 -15.46
CA LEU A 18 29.34 4.05 -14.79
C LEU A 18 28.52 4.31 -13.52
N LYS A 19 27.22 3.97 -13.51
CA LYS A 19 26.35 4.17 -12.34
C LYS A 19 26.40 3.02 -11.35
N GLY A 20 26.57 1.79 -11.82
CA GLY A 20 26.45 0.59 -11.00
C GLY A 20 27.78 0.00 -10.57
N VAL A 21 28.60 -0.44 -11.52
CA VAL A 21 29.79 -1.28 -11.22
C VAL A 21 30.99 -0.43 -10.85
N SER A 22 31.27 0.61 -11.64
CA SER A 22 32.47 1.44 -11.51
C SER A 22 32.59 2.13 -10.13
N PRO A 23 31.55 2.76 -9.56
CA PRO A 23 31.68 3.42 -8.27
C PRO A 23 32.03 2.46 -7.13
N ARG A 24 31.49 1.24 -7.17
CA ARG A 24 31.78 0.20 -6.17
C ARG A 24 33.19 -0.36 -6.33
N ALA A 25 33.59 -0.70 -7.56
CA ALA A 25 34.92 -1.23 -7.83
C ALA A 25 36.03 -0.21 -7.47
N VAL A 26 35.87 1.05 -7.89
CA VAL A 26 36.81 2.12 -7.56
C VAL A 26 36.86 2.36 -6.05
N ARG A 27 35.71 2.35 -5.36
CA ARG A 27 35.67 2.53 -3.90
C ARG A 27 36.34 1.40 -3.14
N ASN A 28 36.11 0.14 -3.54
CA ASN A 28 36.78 -1.00 -2.91
C ASN A 28 38.31 -0.93 -3.03
N PHE A 29 38.80 -0.52 -4.21
CA PHE A 29 40.23 -0.28 -4.38
C PHE A 29 40.72 0.92 -3.57
N PHE A 30 39.97 2.03 -3.60
CA PHE A 30 40.29 3.24 -2.84
C PHE A 30 40.40 2.97 -1.34
N ASP A 31 39.41 2.31 -0.74
CA ASP A 31 39.40 2.03 0.71
C ASP A 31 40.47 1.01 1.12
N LYS A 32 40.99 0.20 0.18
CA LYS A 32 42.14 -0.68 0.42
C LYS A 32 43.45 0.13 0.49
N GLU A 33 43.64 1.08 -0.42
CA GLU A 33 44.84 1.94 -0.46
C GLU A 33 44.78 3.05 0.60
N PHE A 34 43.59 3.55 0.89
CA PHE A 34 43.30 4.64 1.82
C PHE A 34 42.19 4.23 2.80
N PRO A 35 42.50 3.37 3.78
CA PRO A 35 41.49 2.91 4.75
C PRO A 35 40.77 4.10 5.43
N PRO A 36 39.44 4.10 5.53
CA PRO A 36 38.66 5.22 6.09
C PRO A 36 39.16 5.68 7.46
N THR A 37 39.60 4.73 8.31
CA THR A 37 40.16 5.00 9.64
C THR A 37 41.40 5.88 9.61
N TYR A 38 42.23 5.78 8.56
CA TYR A 38 43.48 6.51 8.42
C TYR A 38 43.41 7.61 7.35
N LEU A 39 42.26 7.77 6.68
CA LEU A 39 42.06 8.73 5.60
C LEU A 39 42.42 10.16 6.01
N PRO A 40 42.00 10.70 7.19
CA PRO A 40 42.37 12.06 7.58
C PRO A 40 43.89 12.26 7.69
N SER A 41 44.59 11.28 8.27
CA SER A 41 46.06 11.30 8.41
C SER A 41 46.76 11.23 7.06
N THR A 42 46.28 10.38 6.15
CA THR A 42 46.81 10.28 4.78
C THR A 42 46.63 11.60 4.01
N LEU A 43 45.45 12.22 4.10
CA LEU A 43 45.19 13.50 3.43
C LEU A 43 46.08 14.62 3.98
N ASN A 44 46.25 14.70 5.30
CA ASN A 44 47.15 15.66 5.93
C ASN A 44 48.62 15.44 5.53
N LYS A 45 49.08 14.19 5.49
CA LYS A 45 50.45 13.86 5.04
C LYS A 45 50.71 14.32 3.61
N ASN A 46 49.69 14.30 2.75
CA ASN A 46 49.78 14.68 1.35
C ASN A 46 49.21 16.07 1.04
N TYR A 47 49.07 16.92 2.06
CA TYR A 47 48.41 18.22 1.93
C TYR A 47 48.99 19.09 0.80
N ASN A 48 50.33 19.17 0.70
CA ASN A 48 50.99 20.00 -0.32
C ASN A 48 50.66 19.52 -1.74
N THR A 49 50.71 18.21 -1.99
CA THR A 49 50.33 17.62 -3.27
C THR A 49 48.87 17.94 -3.61
N LEU A 50 47.96 17.77 -2.65
CA LEU A 50 46.55 18.08 -2.84
C LEU A 50 46.32 19.58 -3.11
N TYR A 51 47.02 20.44 -2.39
CA TYR A 51 46.93 21.89 -2.56
C TYR A 51 47.43 22.33 -3.93
N ASP A 52 48.48 21.68 -4.45
CA ASP A 52 48.95 21.92 -5.82
C ASP A 52 47.91 21.49 -6.87
N LEU A 53 47.21 20.36 -6.67
CA LEU A 53 46.11 19.93 -7.53
C LEU A 53 44.94 20.93 -7.50
N PHE A 54 44.65 21.48 -6.32
CA PHE A 54 43.64 22.52 -6.16
C PHE A 54 44.04 23.81 -6.88
N LYS A 55 45.29 24.28 -6.72
CA LYS A 55 45.82 25.43 -7.46
C LYS A 55 45.79 25.23 -8.97
N LYS A 56 46.08 24.02 -9.45
CA LYS A 56 45.99 23.64 -10.86
C LYS A 56 44.56 23.45 -11.37
N ARG A 57 43.54 23.66 -10.52
CA ARG A 57 42.11 23.47 -10.81
C ARG A 57 41.74 22.04 -11.24
N ILE A 58 42.55 21.06 -10.84
CA ILE A 58 42.22 19.64 -11.01
C ILE A 58 41.19 19.25 -9.94
N LEU A 59 41.35 19.77 -8.72
CA LEU A 59 40.33 19.72 -7.69
C LEU A 59 39.53 21.02 -7.68
N ASN A 60 38.20 20.91 -7.62
CA ASN A 60 37.32 22.06 -7.45
C ASN A 60 37.05 22.34 -5.96
N GLN A 61 36.41 23.48 -5.65
CA GLN A 61 36.12 23.87 -4.26
C GLN A 61 35.24 22.87 -3.51
N ALA A 62 34.26 22.26 -4.18
CA ALA A 62 33.38 21.27 -3.55
C ALA A 62 34.16 20.02 -3.14
N GLN A 63 35.01 19.51 -4.04
CA GLN A 63 35.91 18.39 -3.76
C GLN A 63 36.92 18.74 -2.66
N TRP A 64 37.48 19.95 -2.67
CA TRP A 64 38.37 20.42 -1.61
C TRP A 64 37.70 20.39 -0.23
N ASN A 65 36.45 20.85 -0.16
CA ASN A 65 35.68 20.84 1.08
C ASN A 65 35.33 19.41 1.56
N LEU A 66 35.32 18.41 0.68
CA LEU A 66 35.16 17.00 1.06
C LEU A 66 36.46 16.43 1.66
N LEU A 67 37.62 16.85 1.16
CA LEU A 67 38.93 16.41 1.66
C LEU A 67 39.29 17.10 2.99
N PHE A 68 38.99 18.40 3.10
CA PHE A 68 39.27 19.23 4.26
C PHE A 68 37.99 19.95 4.72
N PRO A 69 37.05 19.21 5.33
CA PRO A 69 35.79 19.79 5.77
C PRO A 69 36.01 20.78 6.93
N LYS A 70 35.21 21.85 6.96
CA LYS A 70 35.23 22.82 8.08
C LYS A 70 34.83 22.17 9.40
N ASN A 71 33.87 21.25 9.35
CA ASN A 71 33.34 20.52 10.49
C ASN A 71 33.38 19.02 10.19
N GLY A 72 33.90 18.22 11.14
CA GLY A 72 33.95 16.77 11.02
C GLY A 72 35.24 16.24 10.38
N VAL A 73 35.21 14.96 9.99
CA VAL A 73 36.31 14.25 9.34
C VAL A 73 35.93 13.86 7.91
N PRO A 74 36.88 13.79 6.97
CA PRO A 74 36.61 13.32 5.62
C PRO A 74 36.13 11.86 5.63
N ASP A 75 35.11 11.56 4.82
CA ASP A 75 34.56 10.21 4.66
C ASP A 75 34.58 9.82 3.18
N SER A 76 35.28 8.72 2.85
CA SER A 76 35.41 8.22 1.47
C SER A 76 34.07 7.87 0.83
N LYS A 77 33.03 7.58 1.62
CA LYS A 77 31.67 7.33 1.12
C LYS A 77 31.06 8.53 0.41
N THR A 78 31.48 9.74 0.77
CA THR A 78 30.99 10.99 0.17
C THR A 78 31.70 11.33 -1.14
N PHE A 79 32.77 10.62 -1.50
CA PHE A 79 33.56 10.91 -2.69
C PHE A 79 32.92 10.30 -3.93
N ASP A 80 32.84 11.11 -5.00
CA ASP A 80 32.48 10.62 -6.33
C ASP A 80 33.65 9.87 -6.98
N VAL A 81 33.36 9.18 -8.09
CA VAL A 81 34.34 8.38 -8.82
C VAL A 81 35.51 9.22 -9.31
N THR A 82 35.25 10.45 -9.74
CA THR A 82 36.25 11.38 -10.26
C THR A 82 37.27 11.76 -9.18
N LEU A 83 36.79 12.10 -7.98
CA LEU A 83 37.62 12.44 -6.84
C LEU A 83 38.46 11.23 -6.40
N MET A 84 37.85 10.05 -6.26
CA MET A 84 38.58 8.83 -5.89
C MET A 84 39.69 8.50 -6.90
N ILE A 85 39.42 8.55 -8.20
CA ILE A 85 40.43 8.31 -9.25
C ILE A 85 41.53 9.37 -9.21
N CYS A 86 41.17 10.65 -9.01
CA CYS A 86 42.14 11.74 -8.91
C CYS A 86 43.12 11.50 -7.75
N LEU A 87 42.62 11.13 -6.57
CA LEU A 87 43.43 10.84 -5.41
C LEU A 87 44.33 9.62 -5.63
N ILE A 88 43.79 8.52 -6.18
CA ILE A 88 44.58 7.32 -6.51
C ILE A 88 45.74 7.70 -7.42
N ARG A 89 45.48 8.38 -8.55
CA ARG A 89 46.51 8.73 -9.54
C ARG A 89 47.64 9.60 -8.98
N ASN A 90 47.34 10.46 -8.01
CA ASN A 90 48.30 11.47 -7.53
C ASN A 90 48.96 11.12 -6.19
N LEU A 91 48.34 10.25 -5.38
CA LEU A 91 48.83 9.91 -4.04
C LEU A 91 49.37 8.48 -3.93
N THR A 92 49.10 7.62 -4.90
CA THR A 92 49.68 6.26 -4.97
C THR A 92 50.78 6.19 -6.03
N SER A 93 51.59 5.14 -5.99
CA SER A 93 52.63 4.87 -6.99
C SER A 93 52.10 4.14 -8.24
N VAL A 94 50.85 4.38 -8.64
CA VAL A 94 50.29 3.74 -9.85
C VAL A 94 51.00 4.29 -11.08
N THR A 95 51.72 3.42 -11.77
CA THR A 95 52.44 3.76 -13.01
C THR A 95 51.44 4.22 -14.07
N PRO A 96 51.64 5.41 -14.68
CA PRO A 96 50.77 5.86 -15.75
C PRO A 96 50.86 4.90 -16.95
N PRO A 97 49.77 4.74 -17.72
CA PRO A 97 49.82 4.09 -19.02
C PRO A 97 50.86 4.74 -19.95
N ILE A 98 51.29 4.03 -20.99
CA ILE A 98 52.32 4.51 -21.95
C ILE A 98 51.99 5.91 -22.51
N ASN A 99 50.72 6.20 -22.76
CA ASN A 99 50.26 7.50 -23.27
C ASN A 99 49.89 8.52 -22.17
N GLY A 100 50.06 8.17 -20.90
CA GLY A 100 49.50 8.89 -19.76
C GLY A 100 48.04 8.52 -19.50
N PHE A 101 47.48 9.04 -18.40
CA PHE A 101 46.12 8.73 -17.98
C PHE A 101 45.03 9.47 -18.77
N ASP A 102 45.38 10.57 -19.43
CA ASP A 102 44.43 11.51 -20.03
C ASP A 102 44.46 11.48 -21.57
N LYS A 103 45.18 10.50 -22.15
CA LYS A 103 45.21 10.26 -23.58
C LYS A 103 44.68 8.86 -23.87
N LEU A 104 44.03 8.72 -25.03
CA LEU A 104 43.55 7.42 -25.49
C LEU A 104 44.71 6.42 -25.61
N PRO A 105 44.48 5.14 -25.30
CA PRO A 105 45.48 4.09 -25.50
C PRO A 105 45.90 4.00 -26.96
N LEU A 106 47.15 3.60 -27.24
CA LEU A 106 47.58 3.37 -28.62
C LEU A 106 46.69 2.29 -29.26
N PRO A 107 46.41 2.36 -30.57
CA PRO A 107 45.59 1.36 -31.28
C PRO A 107 46.09 -0.08 -31.11
N ALA A 108 47.39 -0.25 -30.85
CA ALA A 108 48.04 -1.54 -30.65
C ALA A 108 47.97 -2.07 -29.19
N VAL A 109 47.47 -1.29 -28.22
CA VAL A 109 47.27 -1.77 -26.84
C VAL A 109 45.97 -2.55 -26.78
N SER A 110 45.92 -3.72 -27.44
CA SER A 110 44.78 -4.63 -27.27
C SER A 110 44.81 -5.33 -25.91
N ARG A 111 45.97 -5.36 -25.21
CA ARG A 111 46.16 -6.20 -24.01
C ARG A 111 47.28 -5.69 -23.09
N LEU A 112 47.04 -4.64 -22.32
CA LEU A 112 47.76 -4.46 -21.05
C LEU A 112 46.69 -4.37 -19.96
N GLY A 113 46.51 -5.46 -19.22
CA GLY A 113 45.46 -5.63 -18.21
C GLY A 113 44.08 -6.04 -18.73
N GLY A 114 43.84 -6.01 -20.05
CA GLY A 114 42.50 -6.23 -20.61
C GLY A 114 41.88 -7.61 -20.37
N VAL A 115 42.64 -8.70 -20.38
CA VAL A 115 42.08 -10.05 -20.15
C VAL A 115 41.76 -10.28 -18.66
N PRO A 116 42.71 -10.06 -17.71
CA PRO A 116 42.39 -10.20 -16.28
C PRO A 116 41.30 -9.23 -15.82
N MET A 117 41.34 -7.97 -16.28
CA MET A 117 40.37 -6.96 -15.87
C MET A 117 39.00 -7.16 -16.53
N ASN A 118 38.94 -7.66 -17.77
CA ASN A 118 37.67 -8.10 -18.36
C ASN A 118 37.13 -9.31 -17.62
N GLN A 119 37.96 -10.30 -17.28
CA GLN A 119 37.54 -11.47 -16.52
C GLN A 119 37.02 -11.08 -15.12
N GLU A 120 37.72 -10.22 -14.40
CA GLU A 120 37.29 -9.70 -13.10
C GLU A 120 36.02 -8.83 -13.22
N CYS A 121 35.89 -8.01 -14.28
CA CYS A 121 34.65 -7.29 -14.58
C CYS A 121 33.50 -8.24 -14.92
N GLN A 122 33.73 -9.32 -15.67
CA GLN A 122 32.71 -10.34 -15.95
C GLN A 122 32.31 -11.05 -14.66
N GLU A 123 33.27 -11.44 -13.82
CA GLU A 123 33.00 -12.09 -12.53
C GLU A 123 32.23 -11.17 -11.59
N LEU A 124 32.61 -9.89 -11.48
CA LEU A 124 31.88 -8.90 -10.68
C LEU A 124 30.49 -8.63 -11.26
N LYS A 125 30.34 -8.55 -12.59
CA LYS A 125 29.04 -8.40 -13.24
C LYS A 125 28.14 -9.60 -12.96
N VAL A 126 28.66 -10.82 -13.08
CA VAL A 126 27.94 -12.06 -12.79
C VAL A 126 27.55 -12.12 -11.31
N LYS A 127 28.47 -11.85 -10.38
CA LYS A 127 28.17 -11.85 -8.94
C LYS A 127 27.13 -10.80 -8.55
N ILE A 128 27.23 -9.59 -9.08
CA ILE A 128 26.25 -8.52 -8.80
C ILE A 128 24.88 -8.89 -9.38
N LEU A 129 24.83 -9.43 -10.60
CA LEU A 129 23.58 -9.90 -11.20
C LEU A 129 23.00 -11.07 -10.42
N ASP A 130 23.80 -12.05 -10.01
CA ASP A 130 23.35 -13.19 -9.20
C ASP A 130 22.82 -12.73 -7.85
N GLN A 131 23.53 -11.83 -7.15
CA GLN A 131 23.09 -11.32 -5.87
C GLN A 131 21.78 -10.53 -6.00
N SER A 132 21.69 -9.63 -6.99
CA SER A 132 20.45 -8.89 -7.25
C SER A 132 19.30 -9.81 -7.66
N ASN A 133 19.58 -10.86 -8.45
CA ASN A 133 18.58 -11.85 -8.83
C ASN A 133 18.11 -12.69 -7.64
N GLN A 134 19.02 -13.03 -6.70
CA GLN A 134 18.68 -13.72 -5.46
C GLN A 134 17.80 -12.87 -4.55
N GLU A 135 18.12 -11.59 -4.38
CA GLU A 135 17.31 -10.63 -3.61
C GLU A 135 15.91 -10.48 -4.22
N ILE A 136 15.83 -10.29 -5.55
CA ILE A 136 14.55 -10.22 -6.28
C ILE A 136 13.75 -11.52 -6.11
N MET A 137 14.40 -12.69 -6.19
CA MET A 137 13.71 -13.97 -6.00
C MET A 137 13.14 -14.11 -4.59
N LEU A 138 13.88 -13.62 -3.58
CA LEU A 138 13.46 -13.65 -2.18
C LEU A 138 12.24 -12.73 -1.98
N GLU A 139 12.28 -11.51 -2.50
CA GLU A 139 11.17 -10.55 -2.45
C GLU A 139 9.93 -11.08 -3.17
N ILE A 140 10.09 -11.68 -4.36
CA ILE A 140 8.98 -12.30 -5.10
C ILE A 140 8.37 -13.43 -4.27
N LYS A 141 9.20 -14.29 -3.68
CA LYS A 141 8.72 -15.42 -2.87
C LYS A 141 7.97 -14.93 -1.62
N GLN A 142 8.48 -13.90 -0.96
CA GLN A 142 7.81 -13.29 0.19
C GLN A 142 6.47 -12.67 -0.22
N SER A 143 6.45 -11.87 -1.28
CA SER A 143 5.23 -11.24 -1.80
C SER A 143 4.18 -12.28 -2.22
N GLN A 144 4.62 -13.42 -2.77
CA GLN A 144 3.74 -14.54 -3.10
C GLN A 144 3.08 -15.16 -1.87
N GLU A 145 3.82 -15.31 -0.77
CA GLU A 145 3.26 -15.86 0.47
C GLU A 145 2.29 -14.87 1.14
N GLU A 146 2.61 -13.58 1.12
CA GLU A 146 1.71 -12.50 1.58
C GLU A 146 0.40 -12.49 0.77
N MET A 147 0.49 -12.56 -0.56
CA MET A 147 -0.68 -12.65 -1.44
C MET A 147 -1.53 -13.91 -1.18
N LYS A 148 -0.89 -15.02 -0.82
CA LYS A 148 -1.58 -16.26 -0.48
C LYS A 148 -2.36 -16.13 0.83
N GLU A 149 -1.80 -15.44 1.82
CA GLU A 149 -2.48 -15.19 3.09
C GLU A 149 -3.65 -14.21 2.95
N LEU A 150 -3.47 -13.14 2.19
CA LEU A 150 -4.55 -12.23 1.84
C LEU A 150 -5.71 -12.95 1.14
N ARG A 151 -5.39 -13.86 0.21
CA ARG A 151 -6.41 -14.69 -0.45
C ARG A 151 -7.19 -15.55 0.54
N ARG A 152 -6.52 -16.21 1.49
CA ARG A 152 -7.20 -17.01 2.53
C ARG A 152 -8.15 -16.16 3.36
N THR A 153 -7.71 -14.98 3.76
CA THR A 153 -8.53 -14.05 4.55
C THR A 153 -9.78 -13.64 3.79
N MET A 154 -9.62 -13.26 2.53
CA MET A 154 -10.73 -12.88 1.66
C MET A 154 -11.71 -14.05 1.40
N ASP A 155 -11.21 -15.28 1.30
CA ASP A 155 -12.06 -16.47 1.13
C ASP A 155 -12.92 -16.72 2.39
N ILE A 156 -12.35 -16.51 3.59
CA ILE A 156 -13.07 -16.59 4.87
C ILE A 156 -14.15 -15.52 4.94
N GLU A 157 -13.82 -14.25 4.67
CA GLU A 157 -14.78 -13.15 4.70
C GLU A 157 -15.92 -13.35 3.70
N ASN A 158 -15.62 -13.80 2.48
CA ASN A 158 -16.63 -14.13 1.48
C ASN A 158 -17.51 -15.31 1.92
N SER A 159 -16.98 -16.27 2.69
CA SER A 159 -17.80 -17.33 3.29
C SER A 159 -18.77 -16.74 4.31
N THR A 160 -18.29 -15.88 5.21
CA THR A 160 -19.12 -15.22 6.23
C THR A 160 -20.21 -14.33 5.61
N ILE A 161 -19.87 -13.56 4.59
CA ILE A 161 -20.85 -12.72 3.88
C ILE A 161 -21.95 -13.58 3.25
N ARG A 162 -21.59 -14.72 2.64
CA ARG A 162 -22.56 -15.65 2.05
C ARG A 162 -23.49 -16.27 3.08
N GLU A 163 -22.98 -16.60 4.26
CA GLU A 163 -23.78 -17.13 5.36
C GLU A 163 -24.77 -16.08 5.89
N ASN A 164 -24.30 -14.87 6.20
CA ASN A 164 -25.16 -13.77 6.63
C ASN A 164 -26.24 -13.41 5.61
N LEU A 165 -25.91 -13.47 4.31
CA LEU A 165 -26.89 -13.23 3.25
C LEU A 165 -28.00 -14.30 3.26
N ARG A 166 -27.65 -15.55 3.51
CA ARG A 166 -28.61 -16.65 3.61
C ARG A 166 -29.55 -16.44 4.81
N ASP A 167 -29.00 -16.11 5.98
CA ASP A 167 -29.79 -15.86 7.19
C ASP A 167 -30.76 -14.67 7.03
N LEU A 168 -30.31 -13.61 6.36
CA LEU A 168 -31.16 -12.46 6.02
C LEU A 168 -32.30 -12.86 5.07
N GLN A 169 -32.03 -13.73 4.11
CA GLN A 169 -33.00 -14.19 3.13
C GLN A 169 -34.07 -15.10 3.77
N ASP A 170 -33.66 -15.93 4.73
CA ASP A 170 -34.58 -16.76 5.52
C ASP A 170 -35.45 -15.90 6.45
N SER A 171 -34.85 -14.89 7.10
CA SER A 171 -35.57 -13.91 7.92
C SER A 171 -36.58 -13.12 7.10
N HIS A 172 -36.22 -12.67 5.90
CA HIS A 172 -37.12 -11.97 4.99
C HIS A 172 -38.30 -12.85 4.58
N SER A 173 -38.04 -14.11 4.24
CA SER A 173 -39.08 -15.08 3.89
C SER A 173 -40.07 -15.28 5.03
N THR A 174 -39.58 -15.37 6.27
CA THR A 174 -40.40 -15.48 7.47
C THR A 174 -41.30 -14.25 7.65
N LEU A 175 -40.72 -13.06 7.64
CA LEU A 175 -41.47 -11.80 7.75
C LEU A 175 -42.51 -11.64 6.63
N GLN A 176 -42.21 -12.11 5.43
CA GLN A 176 -43.15 -12.05 4.31
C GLN A 176 -44.38 -12.94 4.55
N THR A 177 -44.18 -14.13 5.12
CA THR A 177 -45.31 -15.01 5.51
C THR A 177 -46.16 -14.43 6.64
N GLU A 178 -45.52 -13.84 7.65
CA GLU A 178 -46.21 -13.13 8.75
C GLU A 178 -47.00 -11.93 8.24
N HIS A 179 -46.42 -11.14 7.33
CA HIS A 179 -47.11 -10.01 6.71
C HIS A 179 -48.34 -10.48 5.92
N SER A 180 -48.23 -11.56 5.13
CA SER A 180 -49.37 -12.15 4.44
C SER A 180 -50.47 -12.61 5.40
N SER A 181 -50.10 -13.24 6.51
CA SER A 181 -51.05 -13.66 7.56
C SER A 181 -51.75 -12.46 8.21
N THR A 182 -50.98 -11.44 8.60
CA THR A 182 -51.50 -10.20 9.19
C THR A 182 -52.44 -9.47 8.24
N THR A 183 -52.09 -9.39 6.96
CA THR A 183 -52.93 -8.80 5.91
C THR A 183 -54.28 -9.52 5.83
N LYS A 184 -54.28 -10.86 5.89
CA LYS A 184 -55.51 -11.65 5.89
C LYS A 184 -56.37 -11.35 7.12
N ASN A 185 -55.79 -11.36 8.31
CA ASN A 185 -56.51 -11.05 9.55
C ASN A 185 -57.13 -9.64 9.52
N LEU A 186 -56.44 -8.66 8.92
CA LEU A 186 -56.95 -7.31 8.76
C LEU A 186 -58.18 -7.26 7.83
N ILE A 187 -58.16 -8.03 6.73
CA ILE A 187 -59.31 -8.16 5.84
C ILE A 187 -60.50 -8.76 6.59
N ASP A 188 -60.30 -9.87 7.29
CA ASP A 188 -61.37 -10.55 8.06
C ASP A 188 -61.97 -9.61 9.14
N LEU A 189 -61.12 -8.82 9.81
CA LEU A 189 -61.55 -7.82 10.79
C LEU A 189 -62.34 -6.67 10.13
N LYS A 190 -61.91 -6.21 8.96
CA LYS A 190 -62.60 -5.16 8.20
C LYS A 190 -63.99 -5.60 7.74
N ASP A 191 -64.12 -6.85 7.30
CA ASP A 191 -65.40 -7.44 6.92
C ASP A 191 -66.33 -7.54 8.13
N SER A 192 -65.81 -8.03 9.26
CA SER A 192 -66.53 -8.09 10.53
C SER A 192 -67.01 -6.72 11.00
N HIS A 193 -66.17 -5.69 10.88
CA HIS A 193 -66.53 -4.31 11.21
C HIS A 193 -67.66 -3.79 10.30
N SER A 194 -67.60 -4.10 9.01
CA SER A 194 -68.66 -3.72 8.05
C SER A 194 -70.00 -4.37 8.41
N THR A 195 -69.99 -5.64 8.83
CA THR A 195 -71.19 -6.33 9.35
C THR A 195 -71.74 -5.63 10.60
N LEU A 196 -70.88 -5.31 11.56
CA LEU A 196 -71.29 -4.62 12.79
C LEU A 196 -71.87 -3.22 12.52
N GLN A 197 -71.33 -2.48 11.55
CA GLN A 197 -71.90 -1.18 11.15
C GLN A 197 -73.32 -1.31 10.58
N ILE A 198 -73.58 -2.36 9.80
CA ILE A 198 -74.93 -2.66 9.29
C ILE A 198 -75.88 -2.96 10.45
N GLU A 199 -75.49 -3.86 11.37
CA GLU A 199 -76.32 -4.20 12.53
C GLU A 199 -76.57 -2.99 13.44
N HIS A 200 -75.53 -2.20 13.72
CA HIS A 200 -75.68 -0.96 14.47
C HIS A 200 -76.69 -0.02 13.80
N SER A 201 -76.62 0.15 12.48
CA SER A 201 -77.58 0.98 11.73
C SER A 201 -79.02 0.47 11.89
N LYS A 202 -79.23 -0.85 11.83
CA LYS A 202 -80.55 -1.46 12.09
C LYS A 202 -81.06 -1.17 13.50
N VAL A 203 -80.21 -1.36 14.52
CA VAL A 203 -80.56 -1.08 15.92
C VAL A 203 -80.89 0.39 16.12
N THR A 204 -80.09 1.31 15.55
CA THR A 204 -80.38 2.75 15.64
C THR A 204 -81.69 3.13 14.97
N GLU A 205 -82.12 2.42 13.92
CA GLU A 205 -83.41 2.64 13.28
C GLU A 205 -84.56 2.18 14.17
N ILE A 206 -84.46 0.99 14.77
CA ILE A 206 -85.47 0.47 15.72
C ILE A 206 -85.65 1.42 16.90
N LEU A 207 -84.56 1.99 17.42
CA LEU A 207 -84.60 2.93 18.54
C LEU A 207 -85.24 4.30 18.19
N LYS A 208 -85.48 4.61 16.91
CA LYS A 208 -86.21 5.83 16.51
C LYS A 208 -87.72 5.69 16.70
N ASP A 209 -88.24 4.47 16.70
CA ASP A 209 -89.67 4.24 16.90
C ASP A 209 -90.06 4.54 18.36
N PRO A 210 -91.08 5.38 18.59
CA PRO A 210 -91.53 5.67 19.95
C PRO A 210 -92.05 4.39 20.59
N ILE A 211 -91.57 4.11 21.82
CA ILE A 211 -91.94 2.90 22.58
C ILE A 211 -93.46 2.69 22.49
N PRO A 212 -93.92 1.53 21.98
CA PRO A 212 -95.34 1.23 21.85
C PRO A 212 -96.11 1.50 23.14
N TRP A 213 -97.26 2.15 23.03
CA TRP A 213 -98.02 2.68 24.17
C TRP A 213 -98.33 1.61 25.24
N ASN A 214 -98.59 0.37 24.82
CA ASN A 214 -98.86 -0.78 25.68
C ASN A 214 -97.64 -1.19 26.53
N ILE A 215 -96.43 -1.17 25.95
CA ILE A 215 -95.18 -1.42 26.69
C ILE A 215 -94.90 -0.25 27.64
N ARG A 216 -95.10 0.99 27.17
CA ARG A 216 -94.95 2.18 28.01
C ARG A 216 -95.91 2.16 29.21
N GLU A 217 -97.12 1.65 29.02
CA GLU A 217 -98.12 1.51 30.07
C GLU A 217 -97.77 0.39 31.05
N GLN A 218 -97.31 -0.77 30.58
CA GLN A 218 -96.78 -1.83 31.46
C GLN A 218 -95.57 -1.37 32.29
N ILE A 219 -94.63 -0.64 31.67
CA ILE A 219 -93.50 -0.05 32.40
C ILE A 219 -93.98 0.95 33.44
N ASN A 220 -94.99 1.77 33.13
CA ASN A 220 -95.56 2.71 34.09
C ASN A 220 -96.30 2.00 35.22
N GLU A 221 -97.03 0.91 34.94
CA GLU A 221 -97.68 0.08 35.95
C GLU A 221 -96.66 -0.56 36.89
N GLU A 222 -95.59 -1.17 36.34
CA GLU A 222 -94.52 -1.73 37.16
C GLU A 222 -93.79 -0.66 37.96
N LEU A 223 -93.51 0.51 37.37
CA LEU A 223 -92.89 1.63 38.07
C LEU A 223 -93.76 2.15 39.22
N GLU A 224 -95.07 2.24 39.02
CA GLU A 224 -96.02 2.60 40.08
C GLU A 224 -96.12 1.51 41.16
N ASN A 225 -96.01 0.24 40.78
CA ASN A 225 -95.93 -0.87 41.74
C ASN A 225 -94.66 -0.79 42.59
N TRP A 226 -93.52 -0.50 41.96
CA TRP A 226 -92.24 -0.27 42.63
C TRP A 226 -92.28 0.95 43.55
N LYS A 227 -92.88 2.06 43.13
CA LYS A 227 -93.11 3.25 43.99
C LYS A 227 -94.00 2.95 45.19
N LYS A 228 -95.01 2.09 45.04
CA LYS A 228 -95.84 1.62 46.16
C LYS A 228 -95.05 0.73 47.12
N MET A 229 -94.23 -0.20 46.61
CA MET A 229 -93.37 -1.06 47.44
C MET A 229 -92.31 -0.26 48.21
N THR A 230 -91.73 0.77 47.59
CA THR A 230 -90.72 1.64 48.21
C THR A 230 -91.29 2.68 49.16
N LYS A 231 -92.61 2.95 49.14
CA LYS A 231 -93.30 3.79 50.13
C LYS A 231 -93.57 3.09 51.47
N HIS A 232 -93.33 1.78 51.55
CA HIS A 232 -93.49 0.95 52.74
C HIS A 232 -92.16 0.44 53.32
N LEU A 233 -91.03 0.94 52.78
CA LEU A 233 -89.67 0.86 53.35
C LEU A 233 -89.32 2.21 53.97
#